data_AF-A0A2W5PQX5-F1
#
_entry.id   AF-A0A2W5PQX5-F1
#
_cell.length_a   1.000
_cell.length_b   1.000
_cell.length_c   1.000
_cell.angle_alpha   90.00
_cell.angle_beta   90.00
_cell.angle_gamma   90.00
#
_symmetry.space_group_name_H-M   'P 1'
#
loop_
_entity.id
_entity.type
_entity.pdbx_description
1 polymer ?
#
loop_
_entity_poly.entity_id
_entity_poly.type
_entity_poly.pdbx_seq_one_letter_code
_entity_poly.pdbx_strand_id
1 'polypeptide(L)'
;MERYVSPRWLPGGNLQTIWPALWSRRHDGPPPVYRRERWNTPDGDFIDVDFQDAVAPTLPAARGSLPPEGALASGPGLATQPAAPLLVLFHGLEGSSHSHYAEAFAAYAAAHGMAFAVPHFRGCSGEINLAPRAYHSGDHEEVGWILR
;
A
#
# COMPACT_ATOMS: atom_id res chain seq x y z
N MET A 1 -4.80 19.01 -20.75
CA MET A 1 -3.76 19.00 -19.69
C MET A 1 -3.81 20.36 -19.01
N GLU A 2 -4.34 20.41 -17.79
CA GLU A 2 -4.27 21.64 -16.99
C GLU A 2 -2.81 21.93 -16.64
N ARG A 3 -2.42 23.21 -16.67
CA ARG A 3 -1.07 23.63 -16.32
C ARG A 3 -0.90 23.48 -14.81
N TYR A 4 -0.05 22.55 -14.39
CA TYR A 4 0.29 22.40 -12.97
C TYR A 4 0.87 23.71 -12.43
N VAL A 5 0.34 24.18 -11.30
CA VAL A 5 0.86 25.34 -10.57
C VAL A 5 1.21 24.87 -9.16
N SER A 6 2.49 24.94 -8.80
CA SER A 6 2.93 24.56 -7.47
C SER A 6 2.38 25.51 -6.40
N PRO A 7 2.13 25.03 -5.17
CA PRO A 7 1.80 25.90 -4.04
C PRO A 7 2.87 26.99 -3.86
N ARG A 8 2.44 28.22 -3.54
CA ARG A 8 3.35 29.38 -3.39
C ARG A 8 4.43 29.18 -2.32
N TRP A 9 4.17 28.34 -1.33
CA TRP A 9 5.11 28.01 -0.24
C TRP A 9 6.02 26.81 -0.57
N LEU A 10 5.79 26.12 -1.69
CA LEU A 10 6.59 25.00 -2.16
C LEU A 10 7.10 25.20 -3.60
N PRO A 11 7.77 26.33 -3.92
CA PRO A 11 8.24 26.61 -5.27
C PRO A 11 9.43 25.73 -5.69
N GLY A 12 9.42 25.30 -6.94
CA GLY A 12 10.53 24.60 -7.58
C GLY A 12 10.73 23.15 -7.14
N GLY A 13 11.51 22.39 -7.90
CA GLY A 13 11.72 20.95 -7.68
C GLY A 13 12.45 20.63 -6.38
N ASN A 14 13.49 21.39 -6.03
CA ASN A 14 14.31 21.11 -4.84
C ASN A 14 13.49 21.14 -3.55
N LEU A 15 12.67 22.18 -3.35
CA LEU A 15 11.87 22.30 -2.16
C LEU A 15 10.75 21.24 -2.13
N GLN A 16 10.19 20.91 -3.30
CA GLN A 16 9.24 19.81 -3.46
C GLN A 16 9.84 18.43 -3.18
N THR A 17 11.16 18.27 -3.22
CA THR A 17 11.87 17.05 -2.80
C THR A 17 12.23 17.07 -1.32
N ILE A 18 12.80 18.17 -0.84
CA ILE A 18 13.32 18.29 0.54
C ILE A 18 12.16 18.28 1.54
N TRP A 19 11.09 19.03 1.25
CA TRP A 19 10.02 19.18 2.22
C TRP A 19 9.30 17.86 2.56
N PRO A 20 8.89 17.04 1.57
CA PRO A 20 8.31 15.74 1.86
C PRO A 20 9.25 14.83 2.66
N ALA A 21 10.54 14.84 2.32
CA ALA A 21 11.52 13.98 2.97
C ALA A 21 11.73 14.30 4.45
N LEU A 22 11.69 15.59 4.83
CA LEU A 22 12.02 16.04 6.19
C LEU A 22 10.82 16.35 7.07
N TRP A 23 9.73 16.86 6.50
CA TRP A 23 8.65 17.48 7.27
C TRP A 23 7.24 16.99 6.91
N SER A 24 7.04 16.18 5.87
CA SER A 24 5.68 15.69 5.58
C SER A 24 5.17 14.76 6.68
N ARG A 25 3.88 14.93 7.01
CA ARG A 25 3.18 14.02 7.89
C ARG A 25 3.07 12.66 7.20
N ARG A 26 3.42 11.61 7.93
CA ARG A 26 3.46 10.23 7.42
C ARG A 26 2.12 9.51 7.58
N HIS A 27 1.34 9.80 8.61
CA HIS A 27 0.02 9.20 8.82
C HIS A 27 -0.80 10.05 9.79
N ASP A 28 -2.12 10.00 9.67
CA ASP A 28 -3.05 10.60 10.62
C ASP A 28 -3.48 9.53 11.64
N GLY A 29 -2.80 9.46 12.80
CA GLY A 29 -3.10 8.48 13.85
C GLY A 29 -1.92 7.57 14.19
N PRO A 30 -2.13 6.33 14.66
CA PRO A 30 -1.04 5.40 14.94
C PRO A 30 -0.33 4.97 13.65
N PRO A 31 0.95 4.55 13.73
CA PRO A 31 1.67 4.02 12.59
C PRO A 31 0.94 2.82 11.95
N PRO A 32 1.03 2.63 10.62
CA PRO A 32 0.54 1.44 9.96
C PRO A 32 1.16 0.18 10.57
N VAL A 33 0.33 -0.85 10.76
CA VAL A 33 0.77 -2.17 11.21
C VAL A 33 0.75 -3.09 9.99
N TYR A 34 1.88 -3.76 9.75
CA TYR A 34 2.05 -4.65 8.62
C TYR A 34 2.15 -6.12 9.05
N ARG A 35 1.63 -7.00 8.21
CA ARG A 35 1.82 -8.44 8.26
C ARG A 35 2.81 -8.82 7.16
N ARG A 36 4.00 -9.30 7.56
CA ARG A 36 5.02 -9.74 6.60
C ARG A 36 4.76 -11.14 6.10
N GLU A 37 4.89 -11.33 4.79
CA GLU A 37 4.97 -12.64 4.14
C GLU A 37 6.30 -12.78 3.41
N ARG A 38 6.89 -13.98 3.45
CA ARG A 38 8.08 -14.32 2.64
C ARG A 38 7.66 -15.16 1.46
N TRP A 39 8.06 -14.75 0.26
CA TRP A 39 7.79 -15.47 -0.98
C TRP A 39 9.07 -16.00 -1.58
N ASN A 40 9.09 -17.29 -1.88
CA ASN A 40 10.20 -17.90 -2.61
C ASN A 40 10.13 -17.47 -4.07
N THR A 41 11.26 -17.02 -4.58
CA THR A 41 11.41 -16.56 -5.97
C THR A 41 11.83 -17.71 -6.89
N PRO A 42 11.51 -17.65 -8.20
CA PRO A 42 11.81 -18.73 -9.13
C PRO A 42 13.29 -19.08 -9.28
N ASP A 43 14.20 -18.14 -8.97
CA ASP A 43 15.65 -18.35 -9.00
C ASP A 43 16.22 -18.93 -7.69
N GLY A 44 15.35 -19.40 -6.79
CA GLY A 44 15.75 -20.11 -5.57
C GLY A 44 16.11 -19.20 -4.40
N ASP A 45 15.75 -17.93 -4.48
CA ASP A 45 15.95 -16.92 -3.44
C ASP A 45 14.59 -16.52 -2.83
N PHE A 46 14.50 -15.37 -2.15
CA PHE A 46 13.25 -14.86 -1.58
C PHE A 46 13.05 -13.35 -1.74
N ILE A 47 11.80 -12.92 -1.61
CA ILE A 47 11.43 -11.54 -1.27
C ILE A 47 10.50 -11.54 -0.06
N ASP A 48 10.46 -10.43 0.67
CA ASP A 48 9.47 -10.21 1.72
C ASP A 48 8.44 -9.18 1.24
N VAL A 49 7.18 -9.34 1.62
CA VAL A 49 6.09 -8.42 1.29
C VAL A 49 5.34 -8.06 2.55
N ASP A 50 5.24 -6.77 2.81
CA ASP A 50 4.52 -6.24 3.96
C ASP A 50 3.09 -5.85 3.55
N PHE A 51 2.09 -6.47 4.18
CA PHE A 51 0.68 -6.27 3.90
C PHE A 51 -0.02 -5.47 5.00
N GLN A 52 -0.91 -4.57 4.59
CA GLN A 52 -1.95 -3.98 5.43
C GLN A 52 -3.31 -4.35 4.84
N ASP A 53 -4.15 -5.00 5.64
CA ASP A 53 -5.48 -5.41 5.21
C ASP A 53 -6.41 -4.19 5.05
N ALA A 54 -7.37 -4.29 4.14
CA ALA A 54 -8.39 -3.28 3.98
C ALA A 54 -9.25 -3.20 5.25
N VAL A 55 -9.28 -2.04 5.88
CA VAL A 55 -10.31 -1.76 6.89
C VAL A 55 -11.58 -1.39 6.13
N ALA A 56 -12.66 -2.16 6.33
CA ALA A 56 -13.95 -1.79 5.75
C ALA A 56 -14.26 -0.33 6.13
N PRO A 57 -14.52 0.57 5.16
CA PRO A 57 -14.80 1.94 5.48
C PRO A 57 -16.00 1.94 6.43
N THR A 58 -15.81 2.52 7.62
CA THR A 58 -16.91 2.69 8.57
C THR A 58 -17.80 3.77 8.00
N LEU A 59 -18.69 3.40 7.07
CA LEU A 59 -19.78 4.28 6.68
C LEU A 59 -20.54 4.61 7.97
N PRO A 60 -20.85 5.89 8.26
CA PRO A 60 -21.85 6.19 9.27
C PRO A 60 -23.10 5.40 8.88
N ALA A 61 -23.57 4.54 9.79
CA ALA A 61 -24.83 3.82 9.58
C ALA A 61 -25.85 4.85 9.08
N ALA A 62 -26.34 4.66 7.85
CA ALA A 62 -27.26 5.61 7.24
C ALA A 62 -28.40 5.85 8.22
N ARG A 63 -28.45 7.05 8.81
CA ARG A 63 -29.58 7.43 9.65
C ARG A 63 -30.78 7.49 8.73
N GLY A 64 -31.66 6.49 8.83
CA GLY A 64 -33.04 6.62 8.37
C GLY A 64 -33.45 5.85 7.12
N SER A 65 -33.02 4.61 6.93
CA SER A 65 -33.80 3.67 6.12
C SER A 65 -34.22 2.49 6.97
N LEU A 66 -35.48 2.49 7.41
CA LEU A 66 -36.13 1.29 7.93
C LEU A 66 -36.00 0.16 6.90
N PRO A 67 -35.75 -1.08 7.31
CA PRO A 67 -35.76 -2.21 6.39
C PRO A 67 -37.17 -2.33 5.77
N PRO A 68 -37.28 -2.66 4.46
CA PRO A 68 -38.58 -2.97 3.89
C PRO A 68 -39.16 -4.20 4.60
N GLU A 69 -40.35 -4.04 5.19
CA GLU A 69 -41.11 -5.15 5.75
C GLU A 69 -41.44 -6.15 4.64
N GLY A 70 -40.96 -7.39 4.77
CA GLY A 70 -41.41 -8.51 3.92
C GLY A 70 -40.34 -9.30 3.16
N ALA A 71 -39.04 -9.09 3.37
CA ALA A 71 -38.03 -9.98 2.81
C ALA A 71 -37.85 -11.22 3.71
N LEU A 72 -38.55 -12.30 3.37
CA LEU A 72 -38.33 -13.63 3.92
C LEU A 72 -36.84 -13.98 3.88
N ALA A 73 -36.28 -14.35 5.03
CA ALA A 73 -34.90 -14.78 5.20
C ALA A 73 -34.61 -15.98 4.30
N SER A 74 -34.05 -15.71 3.12
CA SER A 74 -33.28 -16.67 2.36
C SER A 74 -31.93 -16.78 3.07
N GLY A 75 -31.46 -18.00 3.35
CA GLY A 75 -30.33 -18.31 4.24
C GLY A 75 -29.00 -17.61 3.90
N PRO A 76 -27.92 -17.82 4.66
CA PRO A 76 -26.66 -17.10 4.48
C PRO A 76 -25.96 -17.58 3.20
N GLY A 77 -26.47 -17.16 2.05
CA GLY A 77 -25.64 -16.94 0.88
C GLY A 77 -24.72 -15.80 1.25
N LEU A 78 -23.50 -16.14 1.68
CA LEU A 78 -22.42 -15.18 1.82
C LEU A 78 -22.23 -14.58 0.41
N ALA A 79 -22.90 -13.46 0.13
CA ALA A 79 -22.60 -12.68 -1.04
C ALA A 79 -21.10 -12.41 -0.97
N THR A 80 -20.33 -12.94 -1.92
CA THR A 80 -18.90 -12.67 -2.04
C THR A 80 -18.77 -11.15 -2.12
N GLN A 81 -18.39 -10.54 -1.00
CA GLN A 81 -18.03 -9.14 -0.99
C GLN A 81 -16.91 -9.01 -2.02
N PRO A 82 -17.03 -8.10 -3.01
CA PRO A 82 -15.92 -7.86 -3.91
C PRO A 82 -14.69 -7.54 -3.06
N ALA A 83 -13.60 -8.27 -3.32
CA ALA A 83 -12.36 -8.04 -2.59
C ALA A 83 -11.98 -6.57 -2.69
N ALA A 84 -11.58 -5.98 -1.56
CA ALA A 84 -11.15 -4.60 -1.53
C ALA A 84 -10.00 -4.39 -2.54
N PRO A 85 -9.95 -3.25 -3.26
CA PRO A 85 -8.83 -2.96 -4.15
C PRO A 85 -7.50 -3.02 -3.40
N LEU A 86 -6.49 -3.65 -4.00
CA LEU A 86 -5.13 -3.70 -3.46
C LEU A 86 -4.26 -2.63 -4.10
N LEU A 87 -3.74 -1.71 -3.30
CA LEU A 87 -2.70 -0.76 -3.70
C LEU A 87 -1.33 -1.39 -3.43
N VAL A 88 -0.54 -1.62 -4.49
CA VAL A 88 0.84 -2.13 -4.36
C VAL A 88 1.81 -0.98 -4.58
N LEU A 89 2.71 -0.74 -3.62
CA LEU A 89 3.76 0.28 -3.69
C LEU A 89 5.13 -0.36 -3.77
N PHE A 90 5.81 -0.13 -4.90
CA PHE A 90 7.23 -0.45 -5.07
C PHE A 90 8.07 0.72 -4.57
N HIS A 91 8.93 0.46 -3.58
CA HIS A 91 9.72 1.51 -2.93
C HIS A 91 10.95 1.91 -3.76
N GLY A 92 11.60 3.04 -3.42
CA GLY A 92 12.83 3.48 -4.08
C GLY A 92 14.08 2.70 -3.64
N LEU A 93 15.27 3.11 -4.08
CA LEU A 93 16.55 2.54 -3.62
C LEU A 93 16.62 2.58 -2.08
N GLU A 94 16.97 1.44 -1.46
CA GLU A 94 17.07 1.29 0.01
C GLU A 94 15.78 1.64 0.79
N GLY A 95 14.63 1.65 0.12
CA GLY A 95 13.33 1.88 0.74
C GLY A 95 12.79 0.67 1.51
N SER A 96 11.65 0.89 2.16
CA SER A 96 10.92 -0.13 2.93
C SER A 96 9.49 0.32 3.23
N SER A 97 8.67 -0.56 3.79
CA SER A 97 7.34 -0.26 4.34
C SER A 97 7.34 0.82 5.44
N HIS A 98 8.49 1.08 6.08
CA HIS A 98 8.70 2.14 7.08
C HIS A 98 9.20 3.46 6.48
N SER A 99 9.33 3.55 5.16
CA SER A 99 9.66 4.81 4.49
C SER A 99 8.51 5.80 4.65
N HIS A 100 8.84 7.09 4.86
CA HIS A 100 7.84 8.13 5.13
C HIS A 100 6.72 8.21 4.09
N TYR A 101 7.06 8.02 2.80
CA TYR A 101 6.07 7.97 1.72
C TYR A 101 5.24 6.69 1.77
N ALA A 102 5.84 5.53 2.09
CA ALA A 102 5.13 4.25 2.17
C ALA A 102 4.08 4.28 3.28
N GLU A 103 4.43 4.83 4.45
CA GLU A 103 3.50 5.03 5.57
C GLU A 103 2.34 5.98 5.19
N ALA A 104 2.63 7.04 4.41
CA ALA A 104 1.60 7.96 3.91
C ALA A 104 0.63 7.30 2.95
N PHE A 105 1.13 6.43 2.06
CA PHE A 105 0.29 5.65 1.17
C PHE A 105 -0.50 4.56 1.90
N ALA A 106 0.05 3.94 2.94
CA ALA A 106 -0.67 3.00 3.80
C ALA A 106 -1.85 3.70 4.51
N ALA A 107 -1.59 4.88 5.10
CA ALA A 107 -2.65 5.68 5.73
C ALA A 107 -3.74 6.09 4.72
N TYR A 108 -3.33 6.50 3.51
CA TYR A 108 -4.26 6.80 2.41
C TYR A 108 -5.09 5.56 2.03
N ALA A 109 -4.45 4.40 1.87
CA ALA A 109 -5.13 3.15 1.51
C ALA A 109 -6.21 2.79 2.53
N ALA A 110 -5.85 2.81 3.82
CA ALA A 110 -6.77 2.55 4.91
C ALA A 110 -7.97 3.51 4.93
N ALA A 111 -7.74 4.81 4.72
CA ALA A 111 -8.80 5.82 4.68
C ALA A 111 -9.79 5.64 3.52
N HIS A 112 -9.39 4.93 2.47
CA HIS A 112 -10.19 4.67 1.27
C HIS A 112 -10.68 3.22 1.18
N GLY A 113 -10.55 2.44 2.25
CA GLY A 113 -10.98 1.04 2.28
C GLY A 113 -10.23 0.13 1.30
N MET A 114 -8.99 0.47 0.98
CA MET A 114 -8.10 -0.33 0.14
C MET A 114 -7.16 -1.18 1.01
N ALA A 115 -6.82 -2.37 0.54
CA ALA A 115 -5.68 -3.11 1.05
C ALA A 115 -4.40 -2.48 0.51
N PHE A 116 -3.28 -2.70 1.18
CA PHE A 116 -1.99 -2.15 0.79
C PHE A 116 -0.87 -3.19 0.92
N ALA A 117 0.06 -3.18 -0.03
CA ALA A 117 1.22 -4.06 -0.02
C ALA A 117 2.49 -3.31 -0.41
N VAL A 118 3.59 -3.60 0.29
CA VAL A 118 4.93 -3.12 -0.03
C VAL A 118 5.85 -4.33 -0.20
N PRO A 119 6.08 -4.77 -1.44
CA PRO A 119 7.13 -5.73 -1.75
C PRO A 119 8.50 -5.11 -1.47
N HIS A 120 9.34 -5.82 -0.73
CA HIS A 120 10.72 -5.43 -0.48
C HIS A 120 11.58 -5.97 -1.61
N PHE A 121 12.29 -5.06 -2.28
CA PHE A 121 13.31 -5.44 -3.23
C PHE A 121 14.45 -6.21 -2.56
N ARG A 122 15.17 -7.02 -3.34
CA ARG A 122 16.28 -7.84 -2.82
C ARG A 122 17.27 -6.99 -2.02
N GLY A 123 17.56 -7.44 -0.80
CA GLY A 123 18.42 -6.80 0.19
C GLY A 123 17.74 -5.71 1.03
N CYS A 124 16.50 -5.33 0.72
CA CYS A 124 15.79 -4.23 1.39
C CYS A 124 14.81 -4.70 2.49
N SER A 125 14.71 -6.00 2.75
CA SER A 125 13.80 -6.53 3.79
C SER A 125 14.42 -6.61 5.19
N GLY A 126 15.74 -6.36 5.30
CA GLY A 126 16.51 -6.47 6.54
C GLY A 126 17.25 -7.80 6.68
N GLU A 127 16.99 -8.76 5.79
CA GLU A 127 17.75 -10.00 5.67
C GLU A 127 18.48 -10.03 4.32
N ILE A 128 19.69 -10.55 4.30
CA ILE A 128 20.45 -10.71 3.07
C ILE A 128 19.90 -11.88 2.25
N ASN A 129 19.75 -11.64 0.95
CA ASN A 129 19.33 -12.66 0.00
C ASN A 129 20.32 -13.83 -0.11
N LEU A 130 19.80 -14.99 -0.53
CA LEU A 130 20.59 -16.22 -0.66
C LEU A 130 21.44 -16.21 -1.93
N ALA A 131 20.88 -15.68 -3.03
CA ALA A 131 21.58 -15.59 -4.30
C ALA A 131 22.36 -14.27 -4.38
N PRO A 132 23.46 -14.20 -5.16
CA PRO A 132 24.21 -12.98 -5.39
C PRO A 132 23.49 -12.03 -6.38
N ARG A 133 22.19 -11.82 -6.19
CA ARG A 133 21.35 -10.94 -7.00
C ARG A 133 20.84 -9.81 -6.13
N ALA A 134 21.18 -8.59 -6.53
CA ALA A 134 20.65 -7.37 -5.93
C ALA A 134 19.60 -6.74 -6.87
N TYR A 135 18.71 -5.95 -6.28
CA TYR A 135 17.78 -5.15 -7.07
C TYR A 135 18.50 -4.07 -7.88
N HIS A 136 17.92 -3.72 -9.03
CA HIS A 136 18.29 -2.54 -9.81
C HIS A 136 17.05 -1.91 -10.45
N SER A 137 17.15 -0.64 -10.84
CA SER A 137 16.01 0.15 -11.36
C SER A 137 15.36 -0.38 -12.65
N GLY A 138 15.92 -1.42 -13.27
CA GLY A 138 15.43 -2.04 -14.49
C GLY A 138 14.81 -3.43 -14.29
N ASP A 139 14.71 -3.92 -13.04
CA ASP A 139 14.21 -5.27 -12.72
C ASP A 139 12.68 -5.36 -12.81
N HIS A 140 12.17 -5.10 -14.01
CA HIS A 140 10.75 -5.15 -14.33
C HIS A 140 10.21 -6.59 -14.39
N GLU A 141 11.08 -7.59 -14.56
CA GLU A 141 10.69 -9.00 -14.57
C GLU A 141 10.25 -9.45 -13.18
N GLU A 142 10.98 -9.07 -12.12
CA GLU A 142 10.59 -9.35 -10.74
C GLU A 142 9.29 -8.61 -10.37
N VAL A 143 9.14 -7.34 -10.77
CA VAL A 143 7.88 -6.59 -10.61
C VAL A 143 6.71 -7.28 -11.33
N GLY A 144 6.94 -7.73 -12.56
CA GLY A 144 5.94 -8.47 -13.34
C GLY A 144 5.61 -9.85 -12.77
N TRP A 145 6.53 -10.48 -12.05
CA TRP A 145 6.28 -11.72 -11.32
C TRP A 145 5.46 -11.47 -10.04
N ILE A 146 5.79 -10.41 -9.28
CA ILE A 146 5.08 -10.02 -8.05
C ILE A 146 3.59 -9.73 -8.28
N LEU A 147 3.25 -9.16 -9.43
CA LEU A 147 1.88 -8.70 -9.73
C LEU A 147 0.97 -9.76 -10.38
N ARG A 148 1.44 -10.99 -10.58
CA ARG A 148 0.68 -12.08 -11.22
C ARG A 148 0.24 -13.13 -10.21
#